data_AF-K5BJP1-F1
#
_entry.id   AF-K5BJP1-F1
#
_cell.length_a   1.000
_cell.length_b   1.000
_cell.length_c   1.000
_cell.angle_alpha   90.00
_cell.angle_beta   90.00
_cell.angle_gamma   90.00
#
_symmetry.space_group_name_H-M   'P 1'
#
loop_
_entity.id
_entity.type
_entity.pdbx_description
1 polymer ?
#
loop_
_entity_poly.entity_id
_entity_poly.type
_entity_poly.pdbx_seq_one_letter_code
_entity_poly.pdbx_strand_id
1 'polypeptide(L)'
;MIERPEDLTAEWLGSVIGVPVTGFDYERIGTGQMSDCYRVALRRAGADGPASVVLKVAATDPVSRQTGLSLGLYEREVRFYTEIAPRLAGGPVATCYSAGFDADSGAFHLLLGDAAPAVAGDELRGATVEEAMLALAQLGRLHGPALGDEQLAQADWLDREAPINQALITQL
;
A
#
# COMPACT_ATOMS: atom_id res chain seq x y z
N MET A 1 -9.76 9.78 9.74
CA MET A 1 -9.67 8.73 8.71
C MET A 1 -9.80 9.41 7.36
N ILE A 2 -9.07 8.97 6.35
CA ILE A 2 -9.24 9.43 4.96
C ILE A 2 -9.96 8.30 4.22
N GLU A 3 -11.16 8.52 3.69
CA GLU A 3 -11.88 7.48 2.94
C GLU A 3 -11.85 7.71 1.44
N ARG A 4 -11.54 8.93 1.01
CA ARG A 4 -11.48 9.34 -0.40
C ARG A 4 -10.52 10.53 -0.56
N PRO A 5 -10.01 10.79 -1.78
CA PRO A 5 -9.07 11.89 -2.00
C PRO A 5 -9.63 13.27 -1.66
N GLU A 6 -10.95 13.47 -1.69
CA GLU A 6 -11.61 14.72 -1.30
C GLU A 6 -11.48 15.04 0.20
N ASP A 7 -11.20 14.04 1.04
CA ASP A 7 -10.99 14.24 2.47
C ASP A 7 -9.57 14.79 2.76
N LEU A 8 -8.66 14.75 1.78
CA LEU A 8 -7.31 15.27 1.93
C LEU A 8 -7.31 16.80 2.04
N THR A 9 -6.38 17.32 2.85
CA THR A 9 -6.06 18.75 2.89
C THR A 9 -4.56 18.96 2.76
N ALA A 10 -4.16 20.12 2.24
CA ALA A 10 -2.75 20.49 2.13
C ALA A 10 -2.07 20.54 3.51
N GLU A 11 -2.79 21.02 4.53
CA GLU A 11 -2.32 21.03 5.92
C GLU A 11 -2.05 19.61 6.44
N TRP A 12 -3.01 18.69 6.27
CA TRP A 12 -2.86 17.31 6.71
C TRP A 12 -1.71 16.61 5.98
N LEU A 13 -1.63 16.74 4.64
CA LEU A 13 -0.53 16.20 3.84
C LEU A 13 0.82 16.74 4.31
N GLY A 14 0.92 18.05 4.56
CA GLY A 14 2.14 18.65 5.04
C GLY A 14 2.56 18.15 6.42
N SER A 15 1.59 17.95 7.32
CA SER A 15 1.84 17.40 8.65
C SER A 15 2.36 15.97 8.62
N VAL A 16 1.77 15.08 7.80
CA VAL A 16 2.15 13.65 7.78
C VAL A 16 3.40 13.39 6.94
N ILE A 17 3.67 14.20 5.92
CA ILE A 17 4.89 14.10 5.10
C ILE A 17 6.08 14.80 5.80
N GLY A 18 5.80 15.80 6.64
CA GLY A 18 6.83 16.59 7.32
C GLY A 18 7.43 17.72 6.48
N VAL A 19 6.75 18.14 5.40
CA VAL A 19 7.14 19.28 4.56
C VAL A 19 5.94 20.16 4.24
N PRO A 20 6.09 21.49 4.10
CA PRO A 20 4.96 22.36 3.74
C PRO A 20 4.38 22.05 2.35
N VAL A 21 3.11 21.64 2.32
CA VAL A 21 2.31 21.45 1.10
C VAL A 21 1.37 22.64 0.95
N THR A 22 1.36 23.26 -0.23
CA THR A 22 0.54 24.44 -0.55
C THR A 22 -0.68 24.11 -1.40
N GLY A 23 -0.72 22.90 -1.96
CA GLY A 23 -1.84 22.37 -2.69
C GLY A 23 -1.50 21.01 -3.28
N PHE A 24 -2.49 20.37 -3.87
CA PHE A 24 -2.32 19.07 -4.52
C PHE A 24 -3.39 18.88 -5.58
N ASP A 25 -3.10 18.01 -6.53
CA ASP A 25 -4.11 17.42 -7.42
C ASP A 25 -4.01 15.89 -7.29
N TYR A 26 -5.05 15.17 -7.70
CA TYR A 26 -5.03 13.71 -7.66
C TYR A 26 -5.65 13.09 -8.91
N GLU A 27 -5.17 11.91 -9.26
CA GLU A 27 -5.71 11.07 -10.33
C GLU A 27 -5.85 9.63 -9.82
N ARG A 28 -6.89 8.92 -10.28
CA ARG A 28 -7.04 7.49 -9.97
C ARG A 28 -6.03 6.69 -10.79
N ILE A 29 -5.34 5.75 -10.15
CA ILE A 29 -4.34 4.88 -10.77
C ILE A 29 -4.62 3.41 -10.49
N GLY A 30 -4.09 2.54 -11.36
CA GLY A 30 -4.29 1.10 -11.26
C GLY A 30 -5.71 0.65 -11.65
N THR A 31 -5.95 -0.65 -11.55
CA THR A 31 -7.22 -1.29 -11.93
C THR A 31 -8.20 -1.42 -10.77
N GLY A 32 -7.77 -1.09 -9.54
CA GLY A 32 -8.62 -0.86 -8.37
C GLY A 32 -9.66 -1.94 -8.05
N GLN A 33 -9.24 -3.20 -7.94
CA GLN A 33 -10.18 -4.31 -7.74
C GLN A 33 -10.74 -4.41 -6.30
N MET A 34 -9.86 -4.28 -5.29
CA MET A 34 -10.24 -4.42 -3.86
C MET A 34 -10.06 -3.12 -3.06
N SER A 35 -9.39 -2.13 -3.65
CA SER A 35 -9.08 -0.82 -3.04
C SER A 35 -8.90 0.19 -4.16
N ASP A 36 -9.22 1.45 -3.90
CA ASP A 36 -8.93 2.53 -4.83
C ASP A 36 -7.56 3.15 -4.53
N CYS A 37 -6.76 3.37 -5.58
CA CYS A 37 -5.46 4.03 -5.49
C CYS A 37 -5.50 5.34 -6.26
N TYR A 38 -4.92 6.39 -5.67
CA TYR A 38 -4.80 7.70 -6.27
C TYR A 38 -3.35 8.18 -6.19
N ARG A 39 -2.80 8.64 -7.30
CA ARG A 39 -1.57 9.44 -7.27
C ARG A 39 -1.96 10.85 -6.88
N VAL A 40 -1.30 11.39 -5.85
CA VAL A 40 -1.48 12.75 -5.36
C VAL A 40 -0.23 13.54 -5.71
N ALA A 41 -0.35 14.46 -6.67
CA ALA A 41 0.72 15.37 -7.07
C ALA A 41 0.78 16.56 -6.12
N LEU A 42 1.94 16.81 -5.50
CA LEU A 42 2.09 17.79 -4.43
C LEU A 42 2.70 19.09 -4.96
N ARG A 43 2.05 20.22 -4.65
CA ARG A 43 2.65 21.55 -4.73
C ARG A 43 3.32 21.85 -3.39
N ARG A 44 4.63 22.07 -3.42
CA ARG A 44 5.47 22.28 -2.25
C ARG A 44 5.96 23.72 -2.20
N ALA A 45 6.10 24.30 -1.01
CA ALA A 45 6.65 25.66 -0.86
C ALA A 45 8.18 25.72 -1.12
N GLY A 46 8.85 24.56 -1.19
CA GLY A 46 10.28 24.42 -1.47
C GLY A 46 10.59 23.14 -2.24
N ALA A 47 11.88 22.80 -2.34
CA ALA A 47 12.37 21.64 -3.10
C ALA A 47 12.46 20.33 -2.30
N ASP A 48 12.19 20.36 -0.98
CA ASP A 48 12.30 19.21 -0.09
C ASP A 48 11.05 18.30 -0.13
N GLY A 49 11.24 17.01 0.16
CA GLY A 49 10.15 16.02 0.20
C GLY A 49 9.73 15.47 -1.18
N PRO A 50 8.74 14.56 -1.22
CA PRO A 50 8.30 13.90 -2.44
C PRO A 50 7.51 14.84 -3.37
N ALA A 51 7.65 14.69 -4.68
CA ALA A 51 6.82 15.39 -5.67
C ALA A 51 5.40 14.81 -5.76
N SER A 52 5.25 13.52 -5.43
CA SER A 52 3.97 12.82 -5.38
C SER A 52 3.97 11.73 -4.32
N VAL A 53 2.77 11.37 -3.88
CA VAL A 53 2.49 10.24 -2.98
C VAL A 53 1.33 9.43 -3.55
N VAL A 54 1.15 8.21 -3.07
CA VAL A 54 0.01 7.35 -3.41
C VAL A 54 -0.91 7.27 -2.21
N LEU A 55 -2.16 7.71 -2.38
CA LEU A 55 -3.25 7.43 -1.46
C LEU A 55 -3.88 6.10 -1.87
N LYS A 56 -3.99 5.16 -0.94
CA LYS A 56 -4.79 3.94 -1.11
C LYS A 56 -5.90 3.96 -0.08
N VAL A 57 -7.13 3.74 -0.51
CA VAL A 57 -8.33 3.70 0.34
C VAL A 57 -9.18 2.49 0.01
N ALA A 58 -10.13 2.16 0.90
CA ALA A 58 -11.11 1.11 0.63
C ALA A 58 -11.85 1.37 -0.70
N ALA A 59 -12.27 0.31 -1.39
CA ALA A 59 -12.98 0.46 -2.65
C ALA A 59 -14.29 1.23 -2.47
N THR A 60 -14.64 2.07 -3.44
CA THR A 60 -15.93 2.78 -3.47
C THR A 60 -17.09 1.80 -3.72
N ASP A 61 -16.85 0.72 -4.46
CA ASP A 61 -17.83 -0.35 -4.66
C ASP A 61 -18.06 -1.13 -3.35
N PRO A 62 -19.32 -1.21 -2.85
CA PRO A 62 -19.60 -1.87 -1.57
C PRO A 62 -19.27 -3.36 -1.55
N VAL A 63 -19.38 -4.07 -2.67
CA VAL A 63 -19.08 -5.52 -2.75
C VAL A 63 -17.57 -5.74 -2.66
N SER A 64 -16.79 -4.97 -3.41
CA SER A 64 -15.32 -4.98 -3.30
C SER A 64 -14.86 -4.58 -1.90
N ARG A 65 -15.47 -3.55 -1.29
CA ARG A 65 -15.16 -3.13 0.09
C ARG A 65 -15.42 -4.24 1.10
N GLN A 66 -16.61 -4.84 1.05
CA GLN A 66 -16.96 -5.95 1.93
C GLN A 66 -16.05 -7.16 1.72
N THR A 67 -15.68 -7.46 0.47
CA THR A 67 -14.75 -8.54 0.15
C THR A 67 -13.37 -8.27 0.75
N GLY A 68 -12.83 -7.07 0.58
CA GLY A 68 -11.54 -6.68 1.18
C GLY A 68 -11.53 -6.79 2.71
N LEU A 69 -12.63 -6.44 3.37
CA LEU A 69 -12.80 -6.58 4.81
C LEU A 69 -12.89 -8.04 5.25
N SER A 70 -13.77 -8.83 4.64
CA SER A 70 -13.97 -10.24 4.99
C SER A 70 -12.70 -11.06 4.80
N LEU A 71 -11.87 -10.70 3.82
CA LEU A 71 -10.57 -11.33 3.55
C LEU A 71 -9.42 -10.75 4.41
N GLY A 72 -9.69 -9.74 5.23
CA GLY A 72 -8.72 -9.10 6.12
C GLY A 72 -7.61 -8.32 5.41
N LEU A 73 -7.83 -7.91 4.15
CA LEU A 73 -6.80 -7.27 3.32
C LEU A 73 -6.38 -5.91 3.87
N TYR A 74 -7.34 -5.11 4.31
CA TYR A 74 -7.08 -3.77 4.83
C TYR A 74 -6.32 -3.79 6.15
N GLU A 75 -6.73 -4.67 7.07
CA GLU A 75 -6.02 -4.90 8.33
C GLU A 75 -4.57 -5.32 8.05
N ARG A 76 -4.37 -6.31 7.18
CA ARG A 76 -3.03 -6.82 6.82
C ARG A 76 -2.13 -5.74 6.24
N GLU A 77 -2.66 -4.90 5.36
CA GLU A 77 -1.85 -3.83 4.76
C GLU A 77 -1.46 -2.75 5.77
N VAL A 78 -2.38 -2.30 6.64
CA VAL A 78 -2.04 -1.34 7.70
C VAL A 78 -1.01 -1.93 8.63
N ARG A 79 -1.24 -3.15 9.12
CA ARG A 79 -0.34 -3.81 10.07
C ARG A 79 1.01 -4.12 9.46
N PHE A 80 1.08 -4.44 8.16
CA PHE A 80 2.36 -4.53 7.46
C PHE A 80 3.14 -3.23 7.56
N TYR A 81 2.52 -2.08 7.23
CA TYR A 81 3.24 -0.80 7.26
C TYR A 81 3.51 -0.26 8.66
N THR A 82 2.71 -0.61 9.67
CA THR A 82 2.91 -0.13 11.05
C THR A 82 3.78 -1.05 11.91
N GLU A 83 3.77 -2.36 11.67
CA GLU A 83 4.45 -3.36 12.52
C GLU A 83 5.64 -4.04 11.83
N ILE A 84 5.58 -4.27 10.51
CA ILE A 84 6.61 -5.03 9.79
C ILE A 84 7.57 -4.10 9.04
N ALA A 85 7.07 -3.19 8.21
CA ALA A 85 7.88 -2.30 7.38
C ALA A 85 8.97 -1.52 8.17
N PRO A 86 8.73 -1.04 9.40
CA PRO A 86 9.79 -0.39 10.19
C PRO A 86 10.98 -1.30 10.52
N ARG A 87 10.75 -2.62 10.60
CA ARG A 87 11.78 -3.64 10.84
C ARG A 87 12.56 -4.00 9.58
N LEU A 88 12.03 -3.63 8.41
CA LEU A 88 12.62 -3.86 7.09
C LEU A 88 13.47 -2.67 6.62
N ALA A 89 13.88 -1.78 7.53
CA ALA A 89 14.56 -0.54 7.22
C ALA A 89 15.72 -0.72 6.20
N GLY A 90 15.62 -0.02 5.08
CA GLY A 90 16.55 -0.10 3.95
C GLY A 90 16.12 -1.06 2.83
N GLY A 91 15.12 -1.92 3.04
CA GLY A 91 14.52 -2.78 2.03
C GLY A 91 13.71 -2.03 0.96
N PRO A 92 13.24 -2.73 -0.09
CA PRO A 92 12.53 -2.15 -1.24
C PRO A 92 11.05 -1.83 -0.92
N VAL A 93 10.78 -1.20 0.23
CA VAL A 93 9.43 -0.88 0.70
C VAL A 93 9.19 0.62 0.61
N ALA A 94 8.05 1.02 0.06
CA ALA A 94 7.67 2.43 -0.03
C ALA A 94 7.56 3.05 1.38
N THR A 95 8.03 4.29 1.54
CA THR A 95 7.84 5.04 2.78
C THR A 95 6.34 5.16 3.06
N CYS A 96 5.91 4.79 4.26
CA CYS A 96 4.54 5.04 4.72
C CYS A 96 4.52 6.32 5.55
N TYR A 97 3.76 7.32 5.09
CA TYR A 97 3.57 8.60 5.78
C TYR A 97 2.38 8.56 6.74
N SER A 98 1.35 7.77 6.42
CA SER A 98 0.17 7.60 7.26
C SER A 98 -0.53 6.28 6.95
N ALA A 99 -1.03 5.63 7.98
CA ALA A 99 -1.85 4.43 7.86
C ALA A 99 -3.02 4.51 8.84
N GLY A 100 -4.19 4.00 8.46
CA GLY A 100 -5.36 3.95 9.31
C GLY A 100 -6.28 2.80 8.90
N PHE A 101 -6.83 2.10 9.90
CA PHE A 101 -7.84 1.07 9.71
C PHE A 101 -8.85 1.16 10.85
N ASP A 102 -10.13 1.10 10.50
CA ASP A 102 -11.25 1.04 11.43
C ASP A 102 -12.03 -0.23 11.14
N ALA A 103 -12.03 -1.16 12.09
CA ALA A 103 -12.61 -2.50 11.89
C ALA A 103 -14.15 -2.49 11.83
N ASP A 104 -14.80 -1.51 12.46
CA ASP A 104 -16.26 -1.44 12.56
C ASP A 104 -16.88 -0.91 11.26
N SER A 105 -16.32 0.17 10.72
CA SER A 105 -16.73 0.78 9.45
C SER A 105 -16.04 0.16 8.24
N GLY A 106 -14.94 -0.55 8.47
CA GLY A 106 -14.06 -1.02 7.43
C GLY A 106 -13.35 0.07 6.64
N ALA A 107 -13.29 1.29 7.20
CA ALA A 107 -12.54 2.38 6.62
C ALA A 107 -11.04 2.08 6.71
N PHE A 108 -10.32 2.43 5.65
CA PHE A 108 -8.91 2.09 5.49
C PHE A 108 -8.22 3.17 4.66
N HIS A 109 -7.02 3.58 5.09
CA HIS A 109 -6.14 4.37 4.26
C HIS A 109 -4.67 4.01 4.44
N LEU A 110 -3.90 4.18 3.36
CA LEU A 110 -2.45 4.30 3.37
C LEU A 110 -2.04 5.52 2.54
N LEU A 111 -1.09 6.29 3.04
CA LEU A 111 -0.38 7.31 2.28
C LEU A 111 1.08 6.87 2.11
N LEU A 112 1.44 6.47 0.90
CA LEU A 112 2.72 5.85 0.58
C LEU A 112 3.56 6.72 -0.33
N GLY A 113 4.89 6.54 -0.29
CA GLY A 113 5.79 7.09 -1.29
C GLY A 113 5.43 6.60 -2.70
N ASP A 114 5.45 7.51 -3.66
CA ASP A 114 5.27 7.16 -5.07
C ASP A 114 6.55 6.52 -5.61
N ALA A 115 6.40 5.45 -6.39
CA ALA A 115 7.51 4.77 -7.05
C ALA A 115 7.94 5.46 -8.35
N ALA A 116 7.29 6.56 -8.74
CA ALA A 116 7.66 7.34 -9.93
C ALA A 116 9.18 7.64 -9.96
N PRO A 117 9.84 7.46 -11.13
CA PRO A 117 9.27 7.19 -12.45
C PRO A 117 9.13 5.71 -12.80
N ALA A 118 9.12 4.79 -11.83
CA ALA A 118 8.97 3.35 -12.12
C ALA A 118 7.64 3.05 -12.83
N VAL A 119 7.67 2.04 -13.70
CA VAL A 119 6.51 1.55 -14.46
C VAL A 119 6.19 0.11 -14.09
N ALA A 120 4.93 -0.27 -14.22
CA ALA A 120 4.53 -1.67 -14.04
C ALA A 120 5.18 -2.55 -15.10
N GLY A 121 5.55 -3.78 -14.72
CA GLY A 121 6.02 -4.79 -15.66
C GLY A 121 4.93 -5.24 -16.63
N ASP A 122 5.34 -5.75 -17.79
CA ASP A 122 4.44 -6.36 -18.77
C ASP A 122 4.32 -7.86 -18.46
N GLU A 123 3.16 -8.28 -17.98
CA GLU A 123 2.91 -9.67 -17.58
C GLU A 123 2.90 -10.65 -18.76
N LEU A 124 2.61 -10.19 -19.98
CA LEU A 124 2.58 -11.04 -21.18
C LEU A 124 3.98 -11.21 -21.76
N ARG A 125 4.76 -10.12 -21.81
CA ARG A 125 6.15 -10.15 -22.27
C ARG A 125 7.07 -10.84 -21.25
N GLY A 126 6.77 -10.66 -19.97
CA GLY A 126 7.61 -11.12 -18.86
C GLY A 126 8.84 -10.25 -18.63
N ALA A 127 9.58 -10.59 -17.57
CA ALA A 127 10.81 -9.91 -17.18
C ALA A 127 12.01 -10.40 -18.01
N THR A 128 13.01 -9.52 -18.22
CA THR A 128 14.33 -9.96 -18.66
C THR A 128 15.06 -10.72 -17.53
N VAL A 129 16.19 -11.37 -17.86
CA VAL A 129 17.02 -12.04 -16.85
C VAL A 129 17.52 -11.03 -15.80
N GLU A 130 17.93 -9.84 -16.23
CA GLU A 130 18.42 -8.79 -15.36
C GLU A 130 17.32 -8.27 -14.42
N GLU A 131 16.12 -8.05 -14.94
CA GLU A 131 14.94 -7.65 -14.14
C GLU A 131 14.56 -8.73 -13.12
N ALA A 132 14.56 -10.01 -13.53
CA ALA A 132 14.28 -11.14 -12.65
C ALA A 132 15.32 -11.28 -11.53
N MET A 133 16.61 -11.15 -11.87
CA MET A 133 17.70 -11.19 -10.90
C MET A 133 17.61 -10.03 -9.90
N LEU A 134 17.29 -8.83 -10.36
CA LEU A 134 17.05 -7.68 -9.51
C LEU A 134 15.87 -7.93 -8.55
N ALA A 135 14.74 -8.40 -9.07
CA ALA A 135 13.55 -8.69 -8.28
C ALA A 135 13.83 -9.73 -7.18
N LEU A 136 14.50 -10.84 -7.50
CA LEU A 136 14.85 -11.87 -6.54
C LEU A 136 15.84 -11.38 -5.47
N ALA A 137 16.81 -10.54 -5.84
CA ALA A 137 17.72 -9.94 -4.88
C ALA A 137 16.97 -9.01 -3.89
N GLN A 138 16.04 -8.20 -4.39
CA GLN A 138 15.20 -7.35 -3.55
C GLN A 138 14.23 -8.15 -2.68
N LEU A 139 13.67 -9.25 -3.19
CA LEU A 139 12.84 -10.18 -2.43
C LEU A 139 13.61 -10.79 -1.26
N GLY A 140 14.88 -11.16 -1.46
CA GLY A 140 15.75 -11.64 -0.39
C GLY A 140 15.93 -10.60 0.73
N ARG A 141 16.05 -9.31 0.39
CA ARG A 141 16.14 -8.21 1.37
C ARG A 141 14.83 -7.99 2.11
N LEU A 142 13.69 -8.26 1.48
CA LEU A 142 12.37 -8.18 2.11
C LEU A 142 12.12 -9.35 3.06
N HIS A 143 12.41 -10.59 2.63
CA HIS A 143 12.15 -11.79 3.42
C HIS A 143 13.18 -12.02 4.52
N GLY A 144 14.46 -11.70 4.27
CA GLY A 144 15.57 -12.01 5.18
C GLY A 144 15.33 -11.60 6.63
N PRO A 145 14.89 -10.36 6.93
CA PRO A 145 14.65 -9.93 8.31
C PRO A 145 13.44 -10.59 9.00
N ALA A 146 12.49 -11.12 8.24
CA ALA A 146 11.28 -11.76 8.78
C ALA A 146 11.36 -13.29 8.79
N LEU A 147 12.40 -13.87 8.17
CA LEU A 147 12.55 -15.31 8.05
C LEU A 147 12.82 -15.96 9.41
N GLY A 148 11.97 -16.90 9.81
CA GLY A 148 12.10 -17.60 11.09
C GLY A 148 11.68 -16.77 12.30
N ASP A 149 10.97 -15.65 12.10
CA ASP A 149 10.42 -14.85 13.20
C ASP A 149 9.17 -15.53 13.79
N GLU A 150 9.33 -16.15 14.97
CA GLU A 150 8.25 -16.84 15.68
C GLU A 150 7.10 -15.91 16.09
N GLN A 151 7.38 -14.63 16.37
CA GLN A 151 6.35 -13.68 16.76
C GLN A 151 5.46 -13.33 15.56
N LEU A 152 6.06 -13.14 14.38
CA LEU A 152 5.29 -12.94 13.15
C LEU A 152 4.50 -14.20 12.77
N ALA A 153 5.08 -15.38 12.96
CA ALA A 153 4.41 -16.65 12.68
C ALA A 153 3.16 -16.88 13.55
N GLN A 154 3.14 -16.35 14.77
CA GLN A 154 2.01 -16.47 15.71
C GLN A 154 1.01 -15.32 15.60
N ALA A 155 1.19 -14.41 14.66
CA ALA A 155 0.34 -13.24 14.56
C ALA A 155 -0.98 -13.59 13.83
N ASP A 156 -2.10 -13.63 14.56
CA ASP A 156 -3.44 -14.04 14.07
C ASP A 156 -3.96 -13.28 12.84
N TRP A 157 -3.41 -12.09 12.58
CA TRP A 157 -3.75 -11.26 11.42
C TRP A 157 -2.93 -11.62 10.17
N LEU A 158 -1.73 -12.18 10.37
CA LEU A 158 -0.78 -12.52 9.32
C LEU A 158 -0.93 -13.98 8.89
N ASP A 159 -1.08 -14.91 9.84
CA ASP A 159 -1.30 -16.33 9.56
C ASP A 159 -2.80 -16.66 9.48
N ARG A 160 -3.40 -16.30 8.35
CA ARG A 160 -4.78 -16.67 8.00
C ARG A 160 -4.75 -17.46 6.70
N GLU A 161 -5.67 -18.42 6.57
CA GLU A 161 -5.86 -19.17 5.32
C GLU A 161 -5.89 -18.22 4.10
N ALA A 162 -5.30 -18.67 3.00
CA ALA A 162 -5.18 -17.87 1.80
C ALA A 162 -6.58 -17.40 1.36
N PRO A 163 -6.82 -16.08 1.25
CA PRO A 163 -8.14 -15.53 0.98
C PRO A 163 -8.67 -15.93 -0.41
N ILE A 164 -7.77 -16.31 -1.32
CA ILE A 164 -8.08 -16.95 -2.59
C ILE A 164 -7.61 -18.40 -2.47
N ASN A 165 -8.55 -19.31 -2.24
CA ASN A 165 -8.29 -20.74 -2.27
C ASN A 165 -8.87 -21.36 -3.54
N GLN A 166 -8.49 -22.62 -3.83
CA GLN A 166 -8.97 -23.34 -5.01
C GLN A 166 -10.50 -23.34 -5.12
N ALA A 167 -11.22 -23.37 -3.99
CA ALA A 167 -12.68 -23.39 -3.97
C ALA A 167 -13.29 -22.07 -4.49
N LEU A 168 -12.70 -20.92 -4.16
CA LEU A 168 -13.12 -19.61 -4.66
C LEU A 168 -12.82 -19.46 -6.16
N ILE A 169 -11.70 -20.01 -6.63
CA ILE A 169 -11.33 -20.01 -8.06
C ILE A 169 -12.28 -20.87 -8.90
N THR A 170 -12.83 -21.97 -8.34
CA THR A 170 -13.75 -22.86 -9.06
C THR A 170 -15.18 -22.31 -9.17
N GLN A 171 -15.50 -21.21 -8.49
CA GLN A 171 -16.83 -20.59 -8.49
C GLN A 171 -16.95 -19.37 -9.41
N LEU A 172 -15.85 -18.92 -10.02
CA LEU A 172 -15.78 -17.86 -11.04
C LEU A 172 -15.75 -18.47 -12.45
#